data_AF-A0A532EFZ4-F1
#
_entry.id   AF-A0A532EFZ4-F1
#
_cell.length_a   1.000
_cell.length_b   1.000
_cell.length_c   1.000
_cell.angle_alpha   90.00
_cell.angle_beta   90.00
_cell.angle_gamma   90.00
#
_symmetry.space_group_name_H-M   'P 1'
#
loop_
_entity.id
_entity.type
_entity.pdbx_description
1 polymer ?
#
loop_
_entity_poly.entity_id
_entity_poly.type
_entity_poly.pdbx_seq_one_letter_code
_entity_poly.pdbx_strand_id
1 'polypeptide(L)'
;MPFYSQRIVVLAGLLFALSTVHCQAIDLPPPHTASSSDAQGWTEQDRQQWYHTSAGTQLLPYDWFVVLEDEPLKNSFARTGIIPDQTHPDRLPIGFTKTEGPNVPEPTVGLTCAFCHTTQFTYQGNPIRIEGGPSLQYNQRFLQVLLESLGELKAPDKFQAFAARVLQRRGQAVTQENIATLAGQFSQVMKDLVARGGRDASPALWGPGRFDALGRGGNTVFSPLNPDNLRPANAPVSIPPLWGVWEYDWVQWAGSIQHPLARNIAQVIGVNAALFSWARTSPQPPSEKKEIFRSSIDVASLKTLEGLAKRLHPPRWPKSFPPINRELAARGKDLYHGNKLKDLPNLCAHCHVATKLDSPNPNGPSLHVTMIPQKEVGTDSLYLENFSRRTVDLERLGLGRLSAKDASQLVTTELMTLNGAGSDPEYQHLTNTWRDKAQYIARPHLAVWATAPFLHNGSVPNLYALLSPVKERPACFYLSPNMEFDPVKVGFVVSECNDSPTFRDPLVGFEFKTHLPGNSMEGHEFKGSDCGSVVAGAGVLGCEIPIADRWAIVEYLKTCDLDRLVIHDAPACRDLE
;
A
#
# COMPACT_ATOMS: atom_id res chain seq x y z
N MET A 1 44.58 32.57 43.44
CA MET A 1 43.95 33.23 44.60
C MET A 1 43.49 34.62 44.17
N PRO A 2 42.34 35.17 44.59
CA PRO A 2 41.21 34.55 45.29
C PRO A 2 39.80 34.93 44.73
N PHE A 3 38.86 33.99 44.87
CA PHE A 3 37.45 34.10 45.32
C PHE A 3 36.51 35.22 44.79
N TYR A 4 35.37 34.84 44.20
CA TYR A 4 34.13 34.58 44.96
C TYR A 4 33.07 33.85 44.11
N SER A 5 32.73 32.64 44.57
CA SER A 5 31.53 31.86 44.24
C SER A 5 30.26 32.53 44.80
N GLN A 6 29.10 32.01 44.37
CA GLN A 6 27.74 32.29 44.85
C GLN A 6 27.04 33.48 44.20
N ARG A 7 26.37 33.24 43.05
CA ARG A 7 25.13 33.97 42.66
C ARG A 7 24.39 33.41 41.44
N ILE A 8 24.36 32.10 41.20
CA ILE A 8 23.41 31.51 40.21
C ILE A 8 22.89 30.15 40.73
N VAL A 9 22.41 30.12 41.97
CA VAL A 9 21.64 28.98 42.54
C VAL A 9 20.29 29.44 43.12
N VAL A 10 19.92 30.72 42.99
CA VAL A 10 18.66 31.25 43.58
C VAL A 10 17.64 31.73 42.52
N LEU A 11 17.89 31.51 41.22
CA LEU A 11 16.95 31.86 40.14
C LEU A 11 16.34 30.64 39.42
N ALA A 12 16.43 29.45 40.03
CA ALA A 12 15.71 28.25 39.59
C ALA A 12 14.55 27.85 40.54
N GLY A 13 14.39 28.54 41.69
CA GLY A 13 13.43 28.17 42.74
C GLY A 13 12.15 29.01 42.82
N LEU A 14 11.96 30.00 41.93
CA LEU A 14 10.85 30.97 42.04
C LEU A 14 10.05 31.19 40.74
N LEU A 15 10.15 30.24 39.78
CA LEU A 15 9.26 30.18 38.62
C LEU A 15 8.43 28.88 38.56
N PHE A 16 8.43 28.08 39.63
CA PHE A 16 7.66 26.83 39.74
C PHE A 16 6.37 26.97 40.57
N ALA A 17 5.96 28.18 40.96
CA ALA A 17 4.83 28.38 41.88
C ALA A 17 3.66 29.24 41.34
N LEU A 18 3.67 29.70 40.08
CA LEU A 18 2.60 30.55 39.54
C LEU A 18 2.14 30.23 38.10
N SER A 19 2.34 29.00 37.63
CA SER A 19 1.63 28.51 36.43
C SER A 19 0.72 27.35 36.80
N THR A 20 -0.43 27.66 37.40
CA THR A 20 -1.59 26.76 37.37
C THR A 20 -2.28 26.80 36.00
N VAL A 21 -1.49 26.78 34.92
CA VAL A 21 -2.00 26.34 33.62
C VAL A 21 -2.02 24.82 33.75
N HIS A 22 -3.20 24.30 34.09
CA HIS A 22 -3.49 22.91 33.90
C HIS A 22 -3.19 22.60 32.44
N CYS A 23 -2.07 21.94 32.16
CA CYS A 23 -2.00 21.04 31.02
C CYS A 23 -3.01 19.94 31.31
N GLN A 24 -4.29 20.23 31.04
CA GLN A 24 -5.15 19.17 30.56
C GLN A 24 -4.44 18.66 29.31
N ALA A 25 -3.88 17.46 29.41
CA ALA A 25 -3.74 16.64 28.23
C ALA A 25 -5.09 16.76 27.52
N ILE A 26 -5.08 17.24 26.28
CA ILE A 26 -6.24 17.05 25.43
C ILE A 26 -6.39 15.54 25.42
N ASP A 27 -7.37 15.03 26.16
CA ASP A 27 -7.80 13.66 26.04
C ASP A 27 -8.15 13.50 24.57
N LEU A 28 -7.25 12.87 23.81
CA LEU A 28 -7.59 12.42 22.48
C LEU A 28 -8.84 11.57 22.68
N PRO A 29 -9.93 11.84 21.94
CA PRO A 29 -11.13 11.03 22.07
C PRO A 29 -10.73 9.56 21.97
N PRO A 30 -11.29 8.68 22.83
CA PRO A 30 -11.01 7.25 22.76
C PRO A 30 -11.18 6.79 21.32
N PRO A 31 -10.34 5.88 20.79
CA PRO A 31 -10.42 5.46 19.40
C PRO A 31 -11.84 5.03 19.10
N HIS A 32 -12.57 5.87 18.37
CA HIS A 32 -13.94 5.58 17.99
C HIS A 32 -13.88 4.32 17.14
N THR A 33 -14.62 3.29 17.55
CA THR A 33 -14.85 2.12 16.71
C THR A 33 -15.41 2.62 15.38
N ALA A 34 -14.63 2.48 14.31
CA ALA A 34 -15.07 2.86 12.97
C ALA A 34 -16.43 2.23 12.70
N SER A 35 -17.38 3.04 12.23
CA SER A 35 -18.58 2.48 11.63
C SER A 35 -18.08 1.71 10.43
N SER A 36 -18.10 0.37 10.48
CA SER A 36 -17.86 -0.44 9.29
C SER A 36 -18.91 0.01 8.27
N SER A 37 -18.49 0.61 7.16
CA SER A 37 -19.44 0.95 6.11
C SER A 37 -19.92 -0.36 5.50
N ASP A 38 -21.05 -0.89 6.00
CA ASP A 38 -21.82 -2.01 5.47
C ASP A 38 -20.98 -3.18 4.90
N ALA A 39 -19.90 -3.55 5.58
CA ALA A 39 -19.06 -4.75 5.38
C ALA A 39 -18.61 -5.12 3.94
N GLN A 40 -18.92 -4.34 2.90
CA GLN A 40 -18.75 -4.68 1.48
C GLN A 40 -19.18 -6.11 1.11
N GLY A 41 -20.23 -6.62 1.76
CA GLY A 41 -20.76 -7.98 1.56
C GLY A 41 -20.07 -9.08 2.38
N TRP A 42 -19.03 -8.78 3.16
CA TRP A 42 -18.33 -9.74 4.00
C TRP A 42 -18.99 -9.94 5.37
N THR A 43 -18.94 -11.17 5.87
CA THR A 43 -19.27 -11.45 7.27
C THR A 43 -18.15 -10.95 8.22
N GLU A 44 -18.38 -10.94 9.53
CA GLU A 44 -17.29 -10.70 10.49
C GLU A 44 -16.20 -11.78 10.37
N GLN A 45 -16.58 -13.04 10.13
CA GLN A 45 -15.62 -14.12 9.91
C GLN A 45 -14.74 -13.87 8.68
N ASP A 46 -15.34 -13.44 7.57
CA ASP A 46 -14.61 -13.08 6.35
C ASP A 46 -13.61 -11.95 6.62
N ARG A 47 -14.00 -10.92 7.39
CA ARG A 47 -13.11 -9.82 7.79
C ARG A 47 -11.96 -10.30 8.65
N GLN A 48 -12.21 -11.15 9.65
CA GLN A 48 -11.16 -11.67 10.53
C GLN A 48 -10.16 -12.54 9.74
N GLN A 49 -10.64 -13.33 8.78
CA GLN A 49 -9.76 -14.04 7.85
C GLN A 49 -8.95 -13.06 6.99
N TRP A 50 -9.59 -12.04 6.42
CA TRP A 50 -8.91 -11.00 5.65
C TRP A 50 -7.79 -10.31 6.45
N TYR A 51 -8.08 -9.94 7.70
CA TYR A 51 -7.16 -9.22 8.57
C TYR A 51 -5.95 -10.06 8.98
N HIS A 52 -6.15 -11.34 9.30
CA HIS A 52 -5.17 -12.14 10.05
C HIS A 52 -4.75 -13.45 9.36
N THR A 53 -5.17 -13.75 8.13
CA THR A 53 -4.64 -14.92 7.39
C THR A 53 -3.20 -14.67 6.91
N SER A 54 -2.27 -15.51 7.38
CA SER A 54 -0.87 -15.49 6.96
C SER A 54 -0.68 -16.06 5.56
N ALA A 55 0.04 -15.33 4.72
CA ALA A 55 0.54 -15.82 3.44
C ALA A 55 2.06 -16.09 3.45
N GLY A 56 2.68 -16.14 4.64
CA GLY A 56 4.06 -16.54 4.81
C GLY A 56 5.08 -15.42 4.96
N THR A 57 4.65 -14.16 5.05
CA THR A 57 5.53 -13.01 5.26
C THR A 57 6.11 -13.02 6.68
N GLN A 58 7.29 -12.44 6.88
CA GLN A 58 7.97 -12.47 8.18
C GLN A 58 8.56 -11.09 8.50
N LEU A 59 8.46 -10.63 9.74
CA LEU A 59 9.03 -9.34 10.18
C LEU A 59 9.97 -9.50 11.38
N LEU A 60 9.45 -10.02 12.49
CA LEU A 60 10.19 -10.31 13.73
C LEU A 60 9.61 -11.55 14.42
N PRO A 61 10.31 -12.16 15.40
CA PRO A 61 9.74 -13.24 16.21
C PRO A 61 8.40 -12.83 16.82
N TYR A 62 7.42 -13.73 16.77
CA TYR A 62 6.03 -13.42 17.10
C TYR A 62 5.88 -12.95 18.55
N ASP A 63 6.47 -13.71 19.46
CA ASP A 63 6.45 -13.43 20.90
C ASP A 63 7.16 -12.13 21.25
N TRP A 64 8.17 -11.72 20.50
CA TRP A 64 8.83 -10.43 20.70
C TRP A 64 7.89 -9.29 20.38
N PHE A 65 7.17 -9.36 19.25
CA PHE A 65 6.19 -8.34 18.89
C PHE A 65 5.11 -8.22 19.97
N VAL A 66 4.50 -9.34 20.36
CA VAL A 66 3.44 -9.34 21.38
C VAL A 66 3.93 -8.81 22.73
N VAL A 67 5.19 -9.07 23.11
CA VAL A 67 5.77 -8.57 24.37
C VAL A 67 6.19 -7.10 24.29
N LEU A 68 6.56 -6.61 23.10
CA LEU A 68 6.88 -5.21 22.84
C LEU A 68 5.64 -4.32 22.80
N GLU A 69 4.52 -4.85 22.34
CA GLU A 69 3.32 -4.09 22.03
C GLU A 69 2.55 -3.65 23.29
N ASP A 70 3.00 -2.55 23.89
CA ASP A 70 2.28 -1.82 24.93
C ASP A 70 1.38 -0.70 24.36
N GLU A 71 0.56 -0.07 25.20
CA GLU A 71 -0.36 0.98 24.77
C GLU A 71 0.36 2.21 24.15
N PRO A 72 1.49 2.70 24.68
CA PRO A 72 2.29 3.74 24.01
C PRO A 72 2.75 3.36 22.59
N LEU A 73 3.24 2.13 22.40
CA LEU A 73 3.68 1.67 21.08
C LEU A 73 2.51 1.53 20.11
N LYS A 74 1.37 1.00 20.57
CA LYS A 74 0.13 0.92 19.77
C LYS A 74 -0.35 2.29 19.32
N ASN A 75 -0.34 3.27 20.21
CA ASN A 75 -0.72 4.65 19.87
C ASN A 75 0.26 5.25 18.84
N SER A 76 1.54 4.93 18.94
CA SER A 76 2.55 5.36 17.97
C SER A 76 2.34 4.69 16.60
N PHE A 77 2.04 3.39 16.55
CA PHE A 77 1.67 2.70 15.33
C PHE A 77 0.38 3.27 14.71
N ALA A 78 -0.65 3.52 15.52
CA ALA A 78 -1.92 4.09 15.05
C ALA A 78 -1.74 5.42 14.32
N ARG A 79 -0.81 6.25 14.81
CA ARG A 79 -0.46 7.55 14.20
C ARG A 79 0.25 7.41 12.85
N THR A 80 0.78 6.23 12.53
CA THR A 80 1.33 5.89 11.20
C THR A 80 0.30 5.23 10.28
N GLY A 81 -0.98 5.17 10.68
CA GLY A 81 -2.06 4.57 9.90
C GLY A 81 -2.25 3.07 10.12
N ILE A 82 -1.50 2.43 11.03
CA ILE A 82 -1.76 1.06 11.45
C ILE A 82 -3.09 1.02 12.20
N ILE A 83 -3.98 0.08 11.85
CA ILE A 83 -5.33 0.05 12.41
C ILE A 83 -5.37 -0.95 13.57
N PRO A 84 -5.63 -0.51 14.82
CA PRO A 84 -5.74 -1.45 15.94
C PRO A 84 -6.90 -2.42 15.75
N ASP A 85 -6.70 -3.69 16.11
CA ASP A 85 -7.78 -4.64 16.29
C ASP A 85 -7.86 -5.07 17.77
N GLN A 86 -8.94 -4.66 18.42
CA GLN A 86 -9.21 -5.02 19.82
C GLN A 86 -9.78 -6.43 19.96
N THR A 87 -10.23 -7.05 18.87
CA THR A 87 -10.88 -8.36 18.88
C THR A 87 -9.89 -9.51 18.74
N HIS A 88 -8.72 -9.28 18.16
CA HIS A 88 -7.66 -10.27 18.08
C HIS A 88 -7.17 -10.71 19.48
N PRO A 89 -7.02 -12.03 19.77
CA PRO A 89 -6.66 -12.53 21.11
C PRO A 89 -5.34 -11.95 21.66
N ASP A 90 -4.33 -11.83 20.80
CA ASP A 90 -3.04 -11.21 21.13
C ASP A 90 -3.01 -9.70 20.79
N ARG A 91 -4.16 -9.09 20.45
CA ARG A 91 -4.33 -7.67 20.07
C ARG A 91 -3.43 -7.21 18.92
N LEU A 92 -3.12 -8.11 17.99
CA LEU A 92 -2.40 -7.74 16.78
C LEU A 92 -3.21 -6.73 15.97
N PRO A 93 -2.58 -5.69 15.40
CA PRO A 93 -3.29 -4.77 14.52
C PRO A 93 -3.82 -5.46 13.25
N ILE A 94 -4.82 -4.86 12.61
CA ILE A 94 -5.28 -5.30 11.29
C ILE A 94 -4.11 -5.28 10.31
N GLY A 95 -3.95 -6.38 9.57
CA GLY A 95 -2.82 -6.54 8.67
C GLY A 95 -1.64 -7.32 9.27
N PHE A 96 -1.70 -7.72 10.53
CA PHE A 96 -0.66 -8.49 11.21
C PHE A 96 -1.14 -9.89 11.57
N THR A 97 -0.25 -10.86 11.56
CA THR A 97 -0.62 -12.25 11.89
C THR A 97 0.55 -13.03 12.46
N LYS A 98 0.26 -14.15 13.12
CA LYS A 98 1.25 -15.18 13.41
C LYS A 98 1.53 -16.00 12.16
N THR A 99 2.76 -15.96 11.68
CA THR A 99 3.26 -16.80 10.60
C THR A 99 4.07 -17.96 11.17
N GLU A 100 3.63 -19.18 10.90
CA GLU A 100 4.27 -20.43 11.30
C GLU A 100 4.07 -21.50 10.22
N GLY A 101 4.87 -22.57 10.25
CA GLY A 101 4.76 -23.67 9.29
C GLY A 101 6.10 -24.38 9.04
N PRO A 102 6.12 -25.40 8.16
CA PRO A 102 7.30 -26.26 7.94
C PRO A 102 8.56 -25.52 7.45
N ASN A 103 8.39 -24.35 6.83
CA ASN A 103 9.46 -23.51 6.28
C ASN A 103 9.70 -22.24 7.10
N VAL A 104 9.13 -22.17 8.31
CA VAL A 104 9.25 -21.05 9.24
C VAL A 104 9.84 -21.60 10.54
N PRO A 105 11.17 -21.52 10.74
CA PRO A 105 11.87 -22.22 11.82
C PRO A 105 11.35 -21.86 13.23
N GLU A 106 10.94 -20.61 13.42
CA GLU A 106 10.32 -20.12 14.64
C GLU A 106 9.14 -19.23 14.25
N PRO A 107 8.02 -19.23 15.02
CA PRO A 107 6.90 -18.35 14.73
C PRO A 107 7.30 -16.88 14.65
N THR A 108 6.86 -16.20 13.61
CA THR A 108 7.13 -14.78 13.37
C THR A 108 5.83 -14.01 13.27
N VAL A 109 5.86 -12.71 13.52
CA VAL A 109 4.77 -11.84 13.05
C VAL A 109 5.00 -11.53 11.58
N GLY A 110 3.96 -11.68 10.78
CA GLY A 110 3.92 -11.38 9.35
C GLY A 110 2.91 -10.29 9.03
N LEU A 111 3.05 -9.70 7.84
CA LEU A 111 2.10 -8.77 7.24
C LEU A 111 1.14 -9.50 6.29
N THR A 112 -0.16 -9.30 6.44
CA THR A 112 -1.21 -9.88 5.58
C THR A 112 -1.58 -8.93 4.44
N CYS A 113 -2.46 -9.38 3.53
CA CYS A 113 -3.00 -8.51 2.48
C CYS A 113 -3.70 -7.28 3.04
N ALA A 114 -4.36 -7.40 4.20
CA ALA A 114 -5.07 -6.30 4.85
C ALA A 114 -4.15 -5.14 5.29
N PHE A 115 -2.85 -5.37 5.47
CA PHE A 115 -1.89 -4.31 5.77
C PHE A 115 -1.83 -3.27 4.64
N CYS A 116 -1.76 -3.74 3.40
CA CYS A 116 -1.76 -2.85 2.23
C CYS A 116 -3.19 -2.54 1.74
N HIS A 117 -4.14 -3.44 1.93
CA HIS A 117 -5.44 -3.39 1.26
C HIS A 117 -6.62 -3.18 2.22
N THR A 118 -6.41 -2.41 3.28
CA THR A 118 -7.48 -1.92 4.17
C THR A 118 -7.27 -0.43 4.42
N THR A 119 -8.23 0.38 3.98
CA THR A 119 -8.20 1.83 4.14
C THR A 119 -8.94 2.23 5.40
N GLN A 120 -8.37 3.16 6.18
CA GLN A 120 -9.12 3.90 7.18
C GLN A 120 -8.80 5.39 7.06
N PHE A 121 -9.83 6.21 6.95
CA PHE A 121 -9.74 7.67 6.89
C PHE A 121 -10.83 8.29 7.75
N THR A 122 -10.89 9.62 7.84
CA THR A 122 -11.88 10.31 8.68
C THR A 122 -12.79 11.23 7.87
N TYR A 123 -14.02 11.40 8.34
CA TYR A 123 -14.93 12.42 7.84
C TYR A 123 -15.73 13.00 9.01
N GLN A 124 -15.61 14.31 9.22
CA GLN A 124 -16.22 15.03 10.34
C GLN A 124 -15.89 14.37 11.68
N GLY A 125 -14.63 13.94 11.85
CA GLY A 125 -14.14 13.26 13.05
C GLY A 125 -14.53 11.79 13.19
N ASN A 126 -15.35 11.24 12.28
CA ASN A 126 -15.75 9.82 12.32
C ASN A 126 -14.84 8.98 11.43
N PRO A 127 -14.25 7.87 11.94
CA PRO A 127 -13.45 6.98 11.11
C PRO A 127 -14.34 6.14 10.18
N ILE A 128 -13.95 6.07 8.92
CA ILE A 128 -14.56 5.25 7.87
C ILE A 128 -13.52 4.22 7.43
N ARG A 129 -13.92 2.94 7.39
CA ARG A 129 -13.07 1.83 6.96
C ARG A 129 -13.60 1.22 5.68
N ILE A 130 -12.69 0.99 4.73
CA ILE A 130 -12.97 0.36 3.44
C ILE A 130 -12.04 -0.84 3.26
N GLU A 131 -12.64 -2.00 3.05
CA GLU A 131 -11.97 -3.25 2.78
C GLU A 131 -11.55 -3.34 1.30
N GLY A 132 -10.38 -3.91 1.04
CA GLY A 132 -9.76 -3.99 -0.29
C GLY A 132 -9.35 -2.65 -0.90
N GLY A 133 -9.48 -1.54 -0.17
CA GLY A 133 -9.04 -0.22 -0.58
C GLY A 133 -7.54 0.02 -0.35
N PRO A 134 -6.95 1.07 -0.94
CA PRO A 134 -5.56 1.42 -0.70
C PRO A 134 -5.33 1.85 0.76
N SER A 135 -4.52 1.13 1.54
CA SER A 135 -4.20 1.56 2.89
C SER A 135 -3.49 2.92 2.88
N LEU A 136 -3.68 3.71 3.93
CA LEU A 136 -3.06 5.03 4.10
C LEU A 136 -1.90 4.94 5.10
N GLN A 137 -1.29 3.76 5.22
CA GLN A 137 -0.20 3.51 6.16
C GLN A 137 1.08 4.20 5.70
N TYR A 138 1.82 4.75 6.66
CA TYR A 138 3.13 5.32 6.43
C TYR A 138 4.22 4.31 6.83
N ASN A 139 4.46 3.34 5.93
CA ASN A 139 5.33 2.19 6.19
C ASN A 139 6.74 2.53 6.69
N GLN A 140 7.36 3.58 6.14
CA GLN A 140 8.68 4.02 6.57
C GLN A 140 8.67 4.57 8.01
N ARG A 141 7.61 5.29 8.41
CA ARG A 141 7.44 5.78 9.79
C ARG A 141 7.09 4.66 10.75
N PHE A 142 6.23 3.73 10.33
CA PHE A 142 5.95 2.51 11.10
C PHE A 142 7.25 1.75 11.41
N LEU A 143 8.07 1.50 10.39
CA LEU A 143 9.35 0.81 10.56
C LEU A 143 10.32 1.60 11.45
N GLN A 144 10.35 2.93 11.32
CA GLN A 144 11.12 3.80 12.19
C GLN A 144 10.70 3.64 13.67
N VAL A 145 9.40 3.75 13.98
CA VAL A 145 8.86 3.58 15.33
C VAL A 145 9.20 2.19 15.89
N LEU A 146 9.07 1.14 15.07
CA LEU A 146 9.45 -0.22 15.47
C LEU A 146 10.95 -0.34 15.78
N LEU A 147 11.81 0.22 14.93
CA LEU A 147 13.27 0.20 15.13
C LEU A 147 13.71 1.02 16.35
N GLU A 148 13.04 2.16 16.62
CA GLU A 148 13.27 2.98 17.80
C GLU A 148 12.89 2.22 19.07
N SER A 149 11.69 1.61 19.11
CA SER A 149 11.22 0.79 20.23
C SER A 149 12.16 -0.39 20.52
N LEU A 150 12.56 -1.12 19.48
CA LEU A 150 13.58 -2.18 19.61
C LEU A 150 14.95 -1.61 20.05
N GLY A 151 15.30 -0.42 19.58
CA GLY A 151 16.53 0.28 19.94
C GLY A 151 16.63 0.60 21.44
N GLU A 152 15.50 0.84 22.11
CA GLU A 152 15.46 1.06 23.56
C GLU A 152 15.88 -0.17 24.35
N LEU A 153 15.69 -1.37 23.80
CA LEU A 153 16.12 -2.63 24.41
C LEU A 153 17.65 -2.82 24.41
N LYS A 154 18.43 -1.84 23.93
CA LYS A 154 19.88 -1.83 24.15
C LYS A 154 20.25 -1.52 25.61
N ALA A 155 19.35 -0.90 26.38
CA ALA A 155 19.56 -0.68 27.80
C ALA A 155 19.44 -2.02 28.57
N PRO A 156 20.43 -2.41 29.40
CA PRO A 156 20.46 -3.75 30.01
C PRO A 156 19.23 -4.09 30.86
N ASP A 157 18.72 -3.12 31.62
CA ASP A 157 17.52 -3.25 32.45
C ASP A 157 16.25 -3.46 31.60
N LYS A 158 16.09 -2.67 30.53
CA LYS A 158 14.98 -2.83 29.57
C LYS A 158 15.05 -4.19 28.86
N PHE A 159 16.24 -4.60 28.41
CA PHE A 159 16.43 -5.90 27.78
C PHE A 159 16.09 -7.04 28.74
N GLN A 160 16.56 -6.97 29.98
CA GLN A 160 16.31 -8.02 30.97
C GLN A 160 14.82 -8.18 31.27
N ALA A 161 14.08 -7.07 31.37
CA ALA A 161 12.63 -7.09 31.56
C ALA A 161 11.90 -7.67 30.33
N PHE A 162 12.31 -7.29 29.12
CA PHE A 162 11.80 -7.84 27.87
C PHE A 162 12.07 -9.36 27.78
N ALA A 163 13.32 -9.77 28.02
CA ALA A 163 13.76 -11.15 27.96
C ALA A 163 13.00 -12.03 28.95
N ALA A 164 12.79 -11.57 30.19
CA ALA A 164 12.01 -12.29 31.18
C ALA A 164 10.56 -12.55 30.70
N ARG A 165 9.91 -11.55 30.11
CA ARG A 165 8.54 -11.70 29.56
C ARG A 165 8.49 -12.64 28.36
N VAL A 166 9.47 -12.57 27.45
CA VAL A 166 9.57 -13.50 26.32
C VAL A 166 9.77 -14.93 26.80
N LEU A 167 10.72 -15.16 27.70
CA LEU A 167 11.00 -16.51 28.25
C LEU A 167 9.80 -17.06 29.01
N GLN A 168 9.11 -16.23 29.81
CA GLN A 168 7.87 -16.63 30.49
C GLN A 168 6.78 -17.04 29.50
N ARG A 169 6.60 -16.28 28.41
CA ARG A 169 5.63 -16.62 27.34
C ARG A 169 5.99 -17.94 26.63
N ARG A 170 7.29 -18.24 26.51
CA ARG A 170 7.80 -19.52 25.98
C ARG A 170 7.69 -20.68 26.97
N GLY A 171 7.33 -20.44 28.24
CA GLY A 171 7.39 -21.44 29.31
C GLY A 171 8.82 -21.84 29.69
N GLN A 172 9.82 -21.00 29.37
CA GLN A 172 11.23 -21.24 29.64
C GLN A 172 11.65 -20.58 30.95
N ALA A 173 12.62 -21.20 31.65
CA ALA A 173 13.18 -20.63 32.87
C ALA A 173 13.94 -19.32 32.60
N VAL A 174 13.75 -18.32 33.45
CA VAL A 174 14.48 -17.03 33.37
C VAL A 174 15.87 -17.19 34.00
N THR A 175 16.78 -17.82 33.27
CA THR A 175 18.18 -18.03 33.65
C THR A 175 19.10 -17.08 32.89
N GLN A 176 20.31 -16.85 33.42
CA GLN A 176 21.31 -16.02 32.73
C GLN A 176 21.71 -16.61 31.36
N GLU A 177 21.74 -17.93 31.24
CA GLU A 177 22.04 -18.63 29.98
C GLU A 177 20.95 -18.38 28.92
N ASN A 178 19.67 -18.49 29.29
CA ASN A 178 18.56 -18.25 28.37
C ASN A 178 18.48 -16.77 27.96
N ILE A 179 18.75 -15.84 28.89
CA ILE A 179 18.83 -14.41 28.59
C ILE A 179 19.98 -14.11 27.62
N ALA A 180 21.17 -14.68 27.85
CA ALA A 180 22.32 -14.51 26.98
C ALA A 180 22.08 -15.07 25.57
N THR A 181 21.43 -16.23 25.48
CA THR A 181 21.01 -16.82 24.20
C THR A 181 20.05 -15.89 23.45
N LEU A 182 19.04 -15.37 24.15
CA LEU A 182 18.09 -14.42 23.57
C LEU A 182 18.76 -13.12 23.14
N ALA A 183 19.76 -12.62 23.89
CA ALA A 183 20.54 -11.44 23.51
C ALA A 183 21.32 -11.64 22.21
N GLY A 184 21.89 -12.82 22.00
CA GLY A 184 22.53 -13.21 20.74
C GLY A 184 21.55 -13.23 19.57
N GLN A 185 20.38 -13.86 19.75
CA GLN A 185 19.30 -13.86 18.76
C GLN A 185 18.82 -12.44 18.45
N PHE A 186 18.57 -11.62 19.48
CA PHE A 186 18.15 -10.23 19.35
C PHE A 186 19.14 -9.40 18.54
N SER A 187 20.42 -9.55 18.83
CA SER A 187 21.49 -8.86 18.10
C SER A 187 21.50 -9.22 16.62
N GLN A 188 21.24 -10.49 16.27
CA GLN A 188 21.18 -10.93 14.88
C GLN A 188 19.92 -10.41 14.18
N VAL A 189 18.75 -10.53 14.81
CA VAL A 189 17.48 -10.02 14.25
C VAL A 189 17.54 -8.51 14.02
N MET A 190 18.14 -7.75 14.94
CA MET A 190 18.32 -6.30 14.78
C MET A 190 19.25 -5.94 13.62
N LYS A 191 20.39 -6.64 13.48
CA LYS A 191 21.30 -6.45 12.34
C LYS A 191 20.57 -6.72 11.03
N ASP A 192 19.81 -7.81 10.96
CA ASP A 192 19.06 -8.17 9.77
C ASP A 192 17.99 -7.12 9.46
N LEU A 193 17.20 -6.68 10.45
CA LEU A 193 16.14 -5.69 10.26
C LEU A 193 16.68 -4.33 9.79
N VAL A 194 17.80 -3.86 10.36
CA VAL A 194 18.49 -2.64 9.92
C VAL A 194 19.01 -2.80 8.49
N ALA A 195 19.64 -3.93 8.16
CA ALA A 195 20.10 -4.22 6.81
C ALA A 195 18.93 -4.31 5.81
N ARG A 196 17.76 -4.80 6.22
CA ARG A 196 16.52 -4.78 5.42
C ARG A 196 16.07 -3.34 5.16
N GLY A 197 15.92 -2.54 6.21
CA GLY A 197 15.53 -1.13 6.09
C GLY A 197 16.47 -0.32 5.19
N GLY A 198 17.77 -0.60 5.25
CA GLY A 198 18.76 0.03 4.37
C GLY A 198 18.59 -0.30 2.87
N ARG A 199 17.98 -1.44 2.52
CA ARG A 199 17.68 -1.78 1.10
C ARG A 199 16.48 -1.04 0.54
N ASP A 200 15.65 -0.50 1.43
CA ASP A 200 14.48 0.30 1.10
C ASP A 200 14.83 1.80 1.08
N ALA A 201 16.13 2.14 1.15
CA ALA A 201 16.61 3.51 1.12
C ALA A 201 16.21 4.19 -0.19
N SER A 202 15.66 5.40 -0.04
CA SER A 202 15.18 6.24 -1.12
C SER A 202 15.62 7.68 -0.85
N PRO A 203 15.95 8.47 -1.89
CA PRO A 203 16.27 9.88 -1.72
C PRO A 203 15.11 10.69 -1.12
N ALA A 204 13.87 10.24 -1.35
CA ALA A 204 12.66 10.87 -0.85
C ALA A 204 11.88 9.90 0.03
N LEU A 205 11.21 10.44 1.05
CA LEU A 205 10.22 9.67 1.80
C LEU A 205 9.03 9.34 0.90
N TRP A 206 8.54 8.11 0.97
CA TRP A 206 7.40 7.65 0.18
C TRP A 206 6.08 8.18 0.73
N GLY A 207 6.01 8.57 2.00
CA GLY A 207 4.75 9.03 2.58
C GLY A 207 3.67 7.95 2.68
N PRO A 208 2.46 8.33 3.11
CA PRO A 208 1.35 7.42 3.36
C PRO A 208 0.77 6.78 2.09
N GLY A 209 0.40 5.50 2.19
CA GLY A 209 -0.33 4.75 1.16
C GLY A 209 0.43 4.45 -0.13
N ARG A 210 1.75 4.64 -0.12
CA ARG A 210 2.62 4.42 -1.27
C ARG A 210 3.71 3.40 -0.97
N PHE A 211 4.05 2.60 -1.98
CA PHE A 211 5.00 1.51 -1.88
C PHE A 211 5.70 1.29 -3.22
N ASP A 212 7.03 1.19 -3.24
CA ASP A 212 7.77 0.87 -4.46
C ASP A 212 7.77 -0.65 -4.71
N ALA A 213 6.64 -1.18 -5.21
CA ALA A 213 6.42 -2.62 -5.32
C ALA A 213 7.49 -3.36 -6.14
N LEU A 214 7.93 -2.78 -7.27
CA LEU A 214 8.87 -3.43 -8.18
C LEU A 214 10.34 -3.16 -7.80
N GLY A 215 10.68 -1.93 -7.43
CA GLY A 215 12.02 -1.56 -7.00
C GLY A 215 12.40 -2.26 -5.70
N ARG A 216 11.59 -2.07 -4.66
CA ARG A 216 11.78 -2.69 -3.34
C ARG A 216 11.59 -4.21 -3.37
N GLY A 217 10.56 -4.70 -4.09
CA GLY A 217 10.32 -6.13 -4.24
C GLY A 217 11.51 -6.84 -4.87
N GLY A 218 12.06 -6.29 -5.95
CA GLY A 218 13.27 -6.84 -6.56
C GLY A 218 14.50 -6.78 -5.64
N ASN A 219 14.65 -5.75 -4.81
CA ASN A 219 15.72 -5.71 -3.81
C ASN A 219 15.56 -6.85 -2.79
N THR A 220 14.34 -7.07 -2.31
CA THR A 220 14.02 -8.11 -1.32
C THR A 220 14.36 -9.50 -1.86
N VAL A 221 14.01 -9.78 -3.12
CA VAL A 221 14.20 -11.10 -3.74
C VAL A 221 15.64 -11.33 -4.21
N PHE A 222 16.27 -10.36 -4.88
CA PHE A 222 17.49 -10.60 -5.66
C PHE A 222 18.77 -10.10 -4.99
N SER A 223 18.71 -9.12 -4.08
CA SER A 223 19.92 -8.65 -3.38
C SER A 223 20.55 -9.72 -2.47
N PRO A 224 19.80 -10.67 -1.86
CA PRO A 224 20.41 -11.77 -1.12
C PRO A 224 21.26 -12.71 -1.99
N LEU A 225 20.95 -12.79 -3.29
CA LEU A 225 21.74 -13.58 -4.24
C LEU A 225 23.03 -12.84 -4.60
N ASN A 226 22.95 -11.57 -4.97
CA ASN A 226 24.10 -10.74 -5.27
C ASN A 226 23.85 -9.29 -4.83
N PRO A 227 24.72 -8.66 -4.01
CA PRO A 227 24.54 -7.27 -3.60
C PRO A 227 24.46 -6.28 -4.78
N ASP A 228 25.04 -6.58 -5.94
CA ASP A 228 24.95 -5.77 -7.17
C ASP A 228 23.54 -5.69 -7.76
N ASN A 229 22.60 -6.47 -7.22
CA ASN A 229 21.18 -6.40 -7.57
C ASN A 229 20.44 -5.27 -6.86
N LEU A 230 21.05 -4.62 -5.87
CA LEU A 230 20.45 -3.52 -5.13
C LEU A 230 20.22 -2.31 -6.06
N ARG A 231 19.02 -1.75 -6.03
CA ARG A 231 18.63 -0.54 -6.76
C ARG A 231 17.98 0.46 -5.80
N PRO A 232 18.04 1.78 -6.07
CA PRO A 232 17.23 2.74 -5.32
C PRO A 232 15.75 2.37 -5.38
N ALA A 233 15.05 2.44 -4.25
CA ALA A 233 13.61 2.24 -4.19
C ALA A 233 12.93 3.63 -4.21
N ASN A 234 13.00 4.30 -5.36
CA ASN A 234 12.68 5.72 -5.54
C ASN A 234 11.48 5.99 -6.46
N ALA A 235 10.66 4.97 -6.76
CA ALA A 235 9.44 5.15 -7.54
C ALA A 235 8.23 4.56 -6.79
N PRO A 236 7.86 5.14 -5.63
CA PRO A 236 6.73 4.64 -4.86
C PRO A 236 5.41 4.88 -5.61
N VAL A 237 4.60 3.83 -5.69
CA VAL A 237 3.27 3.88 -6.32
C VAL A 237 2.18 3.74 -5.26
N SER A 238 1.03 4.36 -5.48
CA SER A 238 -0.15 4.15 -4.64
C SER A 238 -0.53 2.68 -4.62
N ILE A 239 -0.96 2.19 -3.47
CA ILE A 239 -1.47 0.81 -3.40
C ILE A 239 -2.73 0.71 -4.28
N PRO A 240 -2.88 -0.31 -5.14
CA PRO A 240 -4.09 -0.46 -5.95
C PRO A 240 -5.27 -0.99 -5.11
N PRO A 241 -6.53 -0.51 -5.30
CA PRO A 241 -7.71 -1.21 -4.78
C PRO A 241 -7.87 -2.62 -5.39
N LEU A 242 -8.56 -3.51 -4.70
CA LEU A 242 -8.73 -4.92 -5.08
C LEU A 242 -10.09 -5.26 -5.68
N TRP A 243 -11.12 -4.47 -5.46
CA TRP A 243 -12.44 -4.73 -6.05
C TRP A 243 -12.36 -4.78 -7.59
N GLY A 244 -12.90 -5.86 -8.17
CA GLY A 244 -12.91 -6.12 -9.61
C GLY A 244 -11.58 -6.56 -10.22
N VAL A 245 -10.49 -6.68 -9.44
CA VAL A 245 -9.14 -6.96 -9.99
C VAL A 245 -9.03 -8.33 -10.65
N TRP A 246 -9.87 -9.30 -10.25
CA TRP A 246 -9.91 -10.64 -10.83
C TRP A 246 -10.50 -10.64 -12.25
N GLU A 247 -11.20 -9.58 -12.65
CA GLU A 247 -11.77 -9.46 -14.00
C GLU A 247 -10.72 -9.00 -15.02
N TYR A 248 -9.58 -8.43 -14.59
CA TYR A 248 -8.63 -7.76 -15.48
C TYR A 248 -7.57 -8.72 -16.04
N ASP A 249 -7.34 -8.68 -17.35
CA ASP A 249 -6.30 -9.47 -18.02
C ASP A 249 -4.86 -9.05 -17.66
N TRP A 250 -4.66 -7.82 -17.19
CA TRP A 250 -3.41 -7.29 -16.65
C TRP A 250 -3.62 -6.54 -15.34
N VAL A 251 -2.67 -6.66 -14.41
CA VAL A 251 -2.74 -6.04 -13.08
C VAL A 251 -1.43 -5.37 -12.68
N GLN A 252 -1.45 -4.65 -11.56
CA GLN A 252 -0.45 -3.64 -11.15
C GLN A 252 -0.46 -2.40 -12.07
N TRP A 253 0.13 -1.30 -11.62
CA TRP A 253 0.12 -0.05 -12.40
C TRP A 253 0.77 -0.18 -13.79
N ALA A 254 1.81 -1.00 -13.92
CA ALA A 254 2.49 -1.25 -15.20
C ALA A 254 1.75 -2.27 -16.09
N GLY A 255 0.70 -2.92 -15.58
CA GLY A 255 0.14 -4.15 -16.17
C GLY A 255 1.25 -5.19 -16.35
N SER A 256 2.03 -5.46 -15.32
CA SER A 256 3.29 -6.23 -15.44
C SER A 256 3.09 -7.74 -15.46
N ILE A 257 1.93 -8.21 -15.01
CA ILE A 257 1.64 -9.64 -14.82
C ILE A 257 0.16 -9.96 -15.05
N GLN A 258 -0.14 -11.16 -15.53
CA GLN A 258 -1.52 -11.63 -15.75
C GLN A 258 -1.98 -12.70 -14.74
N HIS A 259 -1.08 -13.59 -14.33
CA HIS A 259 -1.47 -14.77 -13.56
C HIS A 259 -1.77 -14.42 -12.10
N PRO A 260 -2.99 -14.69 -11.57
CA PRO A 260 -3.42 -14.25 -10.24
C PRO A 260 -2.58 -14.87 -9.11
N LEU A 261 -2.30 -16.18 -9.17
CA LEU A 261 -1.41 -16.81 -8.18
C LEU A 261 0.04 -16.30 -8.27
N ALA A 262 0.64 -16.22 -9.46
CA ALA A 262 1.97 -15.66 -9.64
C ALA A 262 2.08 -14.24 -9.10
N ARG A 263 1.04 -13.42 -9.31
CA ARG A 263 0.93 -12.06 -8.77
C ARG A 263 0.98 -12.11 -7.25
N ASN A 264 0.14 -12.92 -6.62
CA ASN A 264 0.07 -13.02 -5.16
C ASN A 264 1.39 -13.52 -4.57
N ILE A 265 2.02 -14.54 -5.18
CA ILE A 265 3.36 -15.04 -4.85
C ILE A 265 4.38 -13.89 -4.91
N ALA A 266 4.41 -13.13 -6.01
CA ALA A 266 5.33 -12.01 -6.19
C ALA A 266 5.13 -10.91 -5.13
N GLN A 267 3.87 -10.60 -4.79
CA GLN A 267 3.57 -9.62 -3.74
C GLN A 267 4.12 -10.08 -2.39
N VAL A 268 3.84 -11.32 -1.96
CA VAL A 268 4.26 -11.77 -0.62
C VAL A 268 5.76 -11.94 -0.48
N ILE A 269 6.49 -12.41 -1.51
CA ILE A 269 7.97 -12.40 -1.47
C ILE A 269 8.51 -10.96 -1.50
N GLY A 270 7.83 -10.06 -2.23
CA GLY A 270 8.15 -8.64 -2.28
C GLY A 270 7.95 -7.94 -0.94
N VAL A 271 7.08 -8.46 -0.06
CA VAL A 271 6.87 -8.02 1.33
C VAL A 271 7.46 -8.99 2.38
N ASN A 272 8.51 -9.72 1.99
CA ASN A 272 9.37 -10.52 2.89
C ASN A 272 8.78 -11.86 3.36
N ALA A 273 8.04 -12.57 2.51
CA ALA A 273 8.01 -14.03 2.60
C ALA A 273 9.42 -14.58 2.30
N ALA A 274 9.90 -15.51 3.12
CA ALA A 274 11.24 -16.03 3.01
C ALA A 274 11.44 -16.75 1.67
N LEU A 275 12.53 -16.43 1.00
CA LEU A 275 13.00 -17.06 -0.23
C LEU A 275 14.52 -16.92 -0.26
N PHE A 276 15.21 -17.92 -0.84
CA PHE A 276 16.67 -17.97 -0.91
C PHE A 276 17.36 -17.78 0.45
N SER A 277 16.75 -18.28 1.54
CA SER A 277 17.30 -18.13 2.90
C SER A 277 18.71 -18.73 3.04
N TRP A 278 19.01 -19.79 2.27
CA TRP A 278 20.34 -20.40 2.18
C TRP A 278 21.41 -19.41 1.72
N ALA A 279 21.04 -18.37 0.97
CA ALA A 279 21.98 -17.43 0.37
C ALA A 279 22.71 -16.57 1.41
N ARG A 280 22.16 -16.49 2.64
CA ARG A 280 22.75 -15.79 3.78
C ARG A 280 23.83 -16.60 4.50
N THR A 281 23.76 -17.92 4.42
CA THR A 281 24.61 -18.84 5.20
C THR A 281 25.55 -19.67 4.35
N SER A 282 25.33 -19.73 3.04
CA SER A 282 26.17 -20.48 2.10
C SER A 282 26.39 -19.68 0.82
N PRO A 283 27.62 -19.62 0.28
CA PRO A 283 27.87 -19.00 -1.03
C PRO A 283 27.28 -19.83 -2.18
N GLN A 284 27.19 -21.15 -2.03
CA GLN A 284 26.69 -22.06 -3.05
C GLN A 284 25.21 -22.42 -2.81
N PRO A 285 24.41 -22.57 -3.89
CA PRO A 285 23.04 -23.05 -3.77
C PRO A 285 23.00 -24.51 -3.30
N PRO A 286 21.90 -24.95 -2.65
CA PRO A 286 21.61 -26.37 -2.48
C PRO A 286 21.59 -27.12 -3.82
N SER A 287 21.83 -28.43 -3.81
CA SER A 287 21.80 -29.27 -5.01
C SER A 287 20.39 -29.53 -5.53
N GLU A 288 19.39 -29.59 -4.64
CA GLU A 288 18.01 -29.86 -5.00
C GLU A 288 17.22 -28.58 -5.25
N LYS A 289 16.52 -28.52 -6.39
CA LYS A 289 15.68 -27.37 -6.79
C LYS A 289 14.68 -26.95 -5.72
N LYS A 290 14.04 -27.93 -5.05
CA LYS A 290 13.07 -27.67 -3.98
C LYS A 290 13.68 -26.94 -2.77
N GLU A 291 14.97 -27.17 -2.50
CA GLU A 291 15.71 -26.48 -1.42
C GLU A 291 16.21 -25.11 -1.88
N ILE A 292 16.58 -24.96 -3.16
CA ILE A 292 16.95 -23.65 -3.75
C ILE A 292 15.78 -22.67 -3.60
N PHE A 293 14.58 -23.09 -3.97
CA PHE A 293 13.35 -22.27 -3.94
C PHE A 293 12.50 -22.49 -2.69
N ARG A 294 13.07 -23.09 -1.64
CA ARG A 294 12.38 -23.26 -0.36
C ARG A 294 11.91 -21.89 0.14
N SER A 295 10.61 -21.78 0.37
CA SER A 295 9.97 -20.53 0.75
C SER A 295 8.95 -20.72 1.87
N SER A 296 8.63 -19.64 2.57
CA SER A 296 7.59 -19.64 3.60
C SER A 296 6.19 -19.36 3.06
N ILE A 297 6.03 -19.24 1.74
CA ILE A 297 4.75 -18.93 1.11
C ILE A 297 3.72 -20.01 1.42
N ASP A 298 2.52 -19.59 1.76
CA ASP A 298 1.36 -20.47 1.92
C ASP A 298 0.38 -20.25 0.76
N VAL A 299 0.44 -21.13 -0.25
CA VAL A 299 -0.43 -21.06 -1.42
C VAL A 299 -1.90 -21.33 -1.07
N ALA A 300 -2.19 -22.19 -0.10
CA ALA A 300 -3.57 -22.45 0.31
C ALA A 300 -4.20 -21.18 0.89
N SER A 301 -3.48 -20.50 1.78
CA SER A 301 -3.90 -19.21 2.34
C SER A 301 -4.02 -18.12 1.27
N LEU A 302 -3.12 -18.08 0.28
CA LEU A 302 -3.26 -17.16 -0.86
C LEU A 302 -4.54 -17.40 -1.67
N LYS A 303 -4.95 -18.66 -1.86
CA LYS A 303 -6.22 -18.99 -2.52
C LYS A 303 -7.43 -18.55 -1.69
N THR A 304 -7.38 -18.73 -0.36
CA THR A 304 -8.42 -18.23 0.54
C THR A 304 -8.58 -16.72 0.43
N LEU A 305 -7.46 -15.97 0.45
CA LEU A 305 -7.45 -14.51 0.32
C LEU A 305 -7.94 -14.05 -1.05
N GLU A 306 -7.58 -14.74 -2.14
CA GLU A 306 -8.12 -14.46 -3.48
C GLU A 306 -9.64 -14.67 -3.53
N GLY A 307 -10.13 -15.75 -2.93
CA GLY A 307 -11.56 -16.06 -2.85
C GLY A 307 -12.35 -15.04 -2.03
N LEU A 308 -11.75 -14.48 -0.97
CA LEU A 308 -12.32 -13.35 -0.23
C LEU A 308 -12.39 -12.11 -1.12
N ALA A 309 -11.28 -11.75 -1.77
CA ALA A 309 -11.21 -10.61 -2.68
C ALA A 309 -12.26 -10.69 -3.79
N LYS A 310 -12.45 -11.86 -4.43
CA LYS A 310 -13.48 -12.10 -5.46
C LYS A 310 -14.92 -11.83 -4.99
N ARG A 311 -15.20 -11.96 -3.69
CA ARG A 311 -16.52 -11.69 -3.09
C ARG A 311 -16.67 -10.26 -2.56
N LEU A 312 -15.63 -9.44 -2.65
CA LEU A 312 -15.64 -8.09 -2.14
C LEU A 312 -16.43 -7.17 -3.06
N HIS A 313 -17.51 -6.57 -2.54
CA HIS A 313 -18.25 -5.55 -3.28
C HIS A 313 -17.48 -4.22 -3.30
N PRO A 314 -17.56 -3.43 -4.38
CA PRO A 314 -17.09 -2.05 -4.38
C PRO A 314 -17.80 -1.23 -3.29
N PRO A 315 -17.09 -0.35 -2.56
CA PRO A 315 -17.71 0.47 -1.54
C PRO A 315 -18.68 1.49 -2.17
N ARG A 316 -19.87 1.59 -1.60
CA ARG A 316 -20.88 2.57 -2.01
C ARG A 316 -20.64 3.92 -1.34
N TRP A 317 -21.08 4.98 -1.99
CA TRP A 317 -21.04 6.33 -1.42
C TRP A 317 -21.73 6.33 -0.05
N PRO A 318 -21.02 6.64 1.05
CA PRO A 318 -21.55 6.53 2.39
C PRO A 318 -22.77 7.43 2.61
N LYS A 319 -23.78 6.92 3.33
CA LYS A 319 -24.97 7.72 3.72
C LYS A 319 -24.63 8.88 4.65
N SER A 320 -23.48 8.83 5.32
CA SER A 320 -22.96 9.92 6.15
C SER A 320 -22.42 11.09 5.33
N PHE A 321 -22.10 10.88 4.05
CA PHE A 321 -21.67 11.95 3.15
C PHE A 321 -22.86 12.74 2.60
N PRO A 322 -22.64 13.95 2.07
CA PRO A 322 -23.66 14.66 1.32
C PRO A 322 -24.21 13.78 0.19
N PRO A 323 -25.53 13.77 -0.03
CA PRO A 323 -26.13 12.93 -1.05
C PRO A 323 -25.64 13.34 -2.44
N ILE A 324 -25.56 12.36 -3.35
CA ILE A 324 -25.18 12.59 -4.75
C ILE A 324 -26.25 13.46 -5.42
N ASN A 325 -25.81 14.56 -6.04
CA ASN A 325 -26.65 15.39 -6.89
C ASN A 325 -26.90 14.68 -8.23
N ARG A 326 -28.12 14.15 -8.39
CA ARG A 326 -28.50 13.32 -9.53
C ARG A 326 -28.46 14.04 -10.86
N GLU A 327 -28.90 15.29 -10.93
CA GLU A 327 -28.89 16.07 -12.17
C GLU A 327 -27.46 16.34 -12.64
N LEU A 328 -26.60 16.70 -11.69
CA LEU A 328 -25.19 16.95 -11.95
C LEU A 328 -24.45 15.65 -12.33
N ALA A 329 -24.72 14.54 -11.65
CA ALA A 329 -24.19 13.23 -11.98
C ALA A 329 -24.66 12.72 -13.35
N ALA A 330 -25.91 13.00 -13.75
CA ALA A 330 -26.41 12.68 -15.08
C ALA A 330 -25.68 13.47 -16.18
N ARG A 331 -25.40 14.77 -15.97
CA ARG A 331 -24.52 15.54 -16.85
C ARG A 331 -23.10 14.95 -16.89
N GLY A 332 -22.57 14.55 -15.74
CA GLY A 332 -21.27 13.89 -15.65
C GLY A 332 -21.20 12.58 -16.43
N LYS A 333 -22.27 11.78 -16.39
CA LYS A 333 -22.39 10.55 -17.18
C LYS A 333 -22.32 10.82 -18.68
N ASP A 334 -23.02 11.85 -19.16
CA ASP A 334 -22.98 12.25 -20.57
C ASP A 334 -21.58 12.68 -21.01
N LEU A 335 -20.85 13.41 -20.17
CA LEU A 335 -19.47 13.82 -20.44
C LEU A 335 -18.49 12.63 -20.39
N TYR A 336 -18.70 11.71 -19.45
CA TYR A 336 -17.85 10.55 -19.25
C TYR A 336 -17.91 9.57 -20.42
N HIS A 337 -19.12 9.21 -20.85
CA HIS A 337 -19.37 8.27 -21.95
C HIS A 337 -19.46 8.92 -23.33
N GLY A 338 -19.65 10.24 -23.37
CA GLY A 338 -20.03 10.98 -24.57
C GLY A 338 -21.53 10.88 -24.85
N ASN A 339 -22.10 11.93 -25.42
CA ASN A 339 -23.50 11.98 -25.82
C ASN A 339 -23.64 12.75 -27.14
N LYS A 340 -23.80 12.00 -28.24
CA LYS A 340 -23.93 12.57 -29.60
C LYS A 340 -25.16 13.48 -29.77
N LEU A 341 -26.25 13.21 -29.05
CA LEU A 341 -27.47 14.03 -29.13
C LEU A 341 -27.28 15.41 -28.48
N LYS A 342 -26.31 15.52 -27.56
CA LYS A 342 -25.96 16.75 -26.84
C LYS A 342 -24.65 17.38 -27.32
N ASP A 343 -24.06 16.85 -28.41
CA ASP A 343 -22.74 17.25 -28.92
C ASP A 343 -21.63 17.18 -27.85
N LEU A 344 -21.69 16.17 -26.98
CA LEU A 344 -20.69 15.95 -25.92
C LEU A 344 -19.71 14.84 -26.32
N PRO A 345 -18.39 15.08 -26.26
CA PRO A 345 -17.39 14.08 -26.57
C PRO A 345 -17.29 13.02 -25.45
N ASN A 346 -16.77 11.83 -25.79
CA ASN A 346 -16.42 10.80 -24.81
C ASN A 346 -15.07 11.16 -24.17
N LEU A 347 -15.10 11.75 -22.98
CA LEU A 347 -13.89 12.22 -22.31
C LEU A 347 -13.12 11.11 -21.59
N CYS A 348 -13.79 10.03 -21.15
CA CYS A 348 -13.21 9.11 -20.18
C CYS A 348 -13.40 7.62 -20.53
N ALA A 349 -14.60 7.24 -20.98
CA ALA A 349 -14.98 5.85 -21.12
C ALA A 349 -14.13 5.09 -22.14
N HIS A 350 -13.59 5.77 -23.16
CA HIS A 350 -12.71 5.13 -24.15
C HIS A 350 -11.41 4.56 -23.56
N CYS A 351 -10.93 5.09 -22.42
CA CYS A 351 -9.81 4.53 -21.68
C CYS A 351 -10.26 3.70 -20.47
N HIS A 352 -11.24 4.20 -19.71
CA HIS A 352 -11.57 3.69 -18.37
C HIS A 352 -12.78 2.75 -18.31
N VAL A 353 -13.42 2.42 -19.43
CA VAL A 353 -14.40 1.33 -19.48
C VAL A 353 -13.75 0.18 -20.23
N ALA A 354 -13.46 -0.90 -19.51
CA ALA A 354 -12.82 -2.07 -20.09
C ALA A 354 -13.75 -2.78 -21.07
N THR A 355 -13.17 -3.41 -22.09
CA THR A 355 -13.93 -4.23 -23.05
C THR A 355 -13.95 -5.68 -22.58
N LYS A 356 -14.97 -6.44 -22.98
CA LYS A 356 -15.01 -7.88 -22.67
C LYS A 356 -13.98 -8.64 -23.50
N LEU A 357 -13.41 -9.69 -22.92
CA LEU A 357 -12.62 -10.67 -23.67
C LEU A 357 -13.55 -11.54 -24.53
N ASP A 358 -13.11 -11.92 -25.73
CA ASP A 358 -13.91 -12.72 -26.68
C ASP A 358 -14.18 -14.15 -26.18
N SER A 359 -13.32 -14.68 -25.31
CA SER A 359 -13.42 -16.05 -24.78
C SER A 359 -12.87 -16.10 -23.35
N PRO A 360 -13.61 -15.55 -22.37
CA PRO A 360 -13.16 -15.53 -20.99
C PRO A 360 -13.14 -16.96 -20.43
N ASN A 361 -12.12 -17.28 -19.65
CA ASN A 361 -12.16 -18.51 -18.87
C ASN A 361 -13.15 -18.32 -17.70
N PRO A 362 -14.01 -19.30 -17.35
CA PRO A 362 -14.93 -19.19 -16.23
C PRO A 362 -14.29 -18.78 -14.88
N ASN A 363 -13.01 -19.09 -14.67
CA ASN A 363 -12.26 -18.77 -13.45
C ASN A 363 -11.11 -17.77 -13.68
N GLY A 364 -10.98 -17.24 -14.90
CA GLY A 364 -9.94 -16.29 -15.30
C GLY A 364 -10.50 -14.87 -15.51
N PRO A 365 -9.65 -13.95 -16.00
CA PRO A 365 -10.10 -12.60 -16.31
C PRO A 365 -11.19 -12.61 -17.39
N SER A 366 -12.08 -11.61 -17.33
CA SER A 366 -13.18 -11.44 -18.29
C SER A 366 -13.10 -10.14 -19.09
N LEU A 367 -12.18 -9.24 -18.71
CA LEU A 367 -12.04 -7.90 -19.26
C LEU A 367 -10.63 -7.66 -19.80
N HIS A 368 -10.58 -7.03 -20.96
CA HIS A 368 -9.39 -6.41 -21.50
C HIS A 368 -9.29 -4.98 -20.96
N VAL A 369 -8.30 -4.73 -20.10
CA VAL A 369 -8.04 -3.38 -19.60
C VAL A 369 -7.16 -2.59 -20.56
N THR A 370 -7.49 -1.33 -20.77
CA THR A 370 -6.72 -0.46 -21.67
C THR A 370 -5.34 -0.17 -21.07
N MET A 371 -4.29 -0.45 -21.84
CA MET A 371 -2.90 -0.11 -21.49
C MET A 371 -2.44 1.10 -22.28
N ILE A 372 -2.29 2.25 -21.61
CA ILE A 372 -1.93 3.53 -22.22
C ILE A 372 -0.40 3.67 -22.27
N PRO A 373 0.22 3.89 -23.44
CA PRO A 373 1.65 4.21 -23.55
C PRO A 373 2.08 5.36 -22.62
N GLN A 374 3.23 5.21 -21.96
CA GLN A 374 3.74 6.25 -21.05
C GLN A 374 3.88 7.61 -21.75
N LYS A 375 4.32 7.62 -23.01
CA LYS A 375 4.45 8.85 -23.81
C LYS A 375 3.12 9.51 -24.17
N GLU A 376 2.03 8.75 -24.14
CA GLU A 376 0.67 9.25 -24.39
C GLU A 376 0.10 9.85 -23.11
N VAL A 377 0.06 9.07 -22.02
CA VAL A 377 -0.49 9.52 -20.73
C VAL A 377 0.40 10.56 -20.02
N GLY A 378 1.71 10.55 -20.25
CA GLY A 378 2.67 11.56 -19.76
C GLY A 378 2.83 11.67 -18.25
N THR A 379 2.26 10.75 -17.47
CA THR A 379 2.50 10.68 -16.02
C THR A 379 3.92 10.22 -15.73
N ASP A 380 4.38 10.41 -14.48
CA ASP A 380 5.72 10.02 -14.01
C ASP A 380 6.19 8.67 -14.59
N SER A 381 7.38 8.63 -15.20
CA SER A 381 7.88 7.46 -15.91
C SER A 381 8.74 6.55 -15.03
N LEU A 382 9.18 7.01 -13.86
CA LEU A 382 10.30 6.41 -13.13
C LEU A 382 9.97 4.99 -12.67
N TYR A 383 8.73 4.71 -12.30
CA TYR A 383 8.28 3.36 -11.94
C TYR A 383 8.45 2.35 -13.09
N LEU A 384 8.05 2.74 -14.31
CA LEU A 384 8.19 1.91 -15.51
C LEU A 384 9.65 1.78 -15.94
N GLU A 385 10.41 2.87 -15.89
CA GLU A 385 11.82 2.88 -16.25
C GLU A 385 12.66 2.00 -15.31
N ASN A 386 12.42 2.13 -14.00
CA ASN A 386 13.11 1.34 -12.98
C ASN A 386 12.91 -0.16 -13.22
N PHE A 387 11.71 -0.60 -13.58
CA PHE A 387 11.46 -2.02 -13.84
C PHE A 387 12.03 -2.48 -15.17
N SER A 388 11.73 -1.77 -16.26
CA SER A 388 12.12 -2.17 -17.62
C SER A 388 13.63 -2.15 -17.87
N ARG A 389 14.37 -1.24 -17.22
CA ARG A 389 15.84 -1.15 -17.36
C ARG A 389 16.58 -2.02 -16.35
N ARG A 390 15.90 -2.60 -15.36
CA ARG A 390 16.57 -3.38 -14.32
C ARG A 390 17.01 -4.72 -14.87
N THR A 391 18.28 -5.01 -14.66
CA THR A 391 18.85 -6.35 -14.77
C THR A 391 19.26 -6.87 -13.40
N VAL A 392 19.17 -8.18 -13.22
CA VAL A 392 19.54 -8.90 -12.01
C VAL A 392 20.54 -10.02 -12.34
N ASP A 393 21.56 -10.11 -11.51
CA ASP A 393 22.59 -11.12 -11.51
C ASP A 393 22.12 -12.34 -10.72
N LEU A 394 22.04 -13.48 -11.41
CA LEU A 394 21.64 -14.78 -10.89
C LEU A 394 22.75 -15.81 -11.11
N GLU A 395 24.02 -15.38 -11.10
CA GLU A 395 25.17 -16.27 -11.32
C GLU A 395 25.22 -17.42 -10.29
N ARG A 396 24.81 -17.16 -9.05
CA ARG A 396 24.68 -18.19 -7.99
C ARG A 396 23.61 -19.24 -8.27
N LEU A 397 22.73 -19.00 -9.24
CA LEU A 397 21.76 -19.98 -9.74
C LEU A 397 22.22 -20.61 -11.07
N GLY A 398 23.39 -20.23 -11.59
CA GLY A 398 23.90 -20.67 -12.89
C GLY A 398 23.17 -20.05 -14.09
N LEU A 399 22.49 -18.92 -13.89
CA LEU A 399 21.62 -18.30 -14.91
C LEU A 399 22.19 -17.00 -15.50
N GLY A 400 23.35 -16.54 -15.03
CA GLY A 400 23.94 -15.28 -15.43
C GLY A 400 23.02 -14.08 -15.15
N ARG A 401 23.07 -13.07 -16.02
CA ARG A 401 22.30 -11.83 -15.86
C ARG A 401 21.02 -11.85 -16.68
N LEU A 402 19.88 -11.61 -16.04
CA LEU A 402 18.56 -11.54 -16.67
C LEU A 402 17.93 -10.16 -16.51
N SER A 403 16.91 -9.86 -17.33
CA SER A 403 16.01 -8.73 -17.05
C SER A 403 15.21 -8.99 -15.76
N ALA A 404 14.77 -7.93 -15.07
CA ALA A 404 13.91 -8.08 -13.89
C ALA A 404 12.59 -8.78 -14.23
N LYS A 405 12.06 -8.55 -15.44
CA LYS A 405 10.88 -9.24 -15.98
C LYS A 405 11.11 -10.75 -16.08
N ASP A 406 12.17 -11.18 -16.76
CA ASP A 406 12.47 -12.61 -16.97
C ASP A 406 12.79 -13.32 -15.64
N ALA A 407 13.55 -12.66 -14.76
CA ALA A 407 13.87 -13.21 -13.44
C ALA A 407 12.62 -13.35 -12.55
N SER A 408 11.70 -12.37 -12.58
CA SER A 408 10.45 -12.43 -11.81
C SER A 408 9.52 -13.53 -12.35
N GLN A 409 9.43 -13.68 -13.67
CA GLN A 409 8.69 -14.77 -14.31
C GLN A 409 9.28 -16.13 -13.94
N LEU A 410 10.60 -16.28 -13.96
CA LEU A 410 11.28 -17.51 -13.56
C LEU A 410 10.96 -17.86 -12.11
N VAL A 411 11.21 -16.96 -11.17
CA VAL A 411 10.99 -17.20 -9.73
C VAL A 411 9.53 -17.58 -9.44
N THR A 412 8.57 -16.84 -10.00
CA THR A 412 7.15 -17.13 -9.77
C THR A 412 6.70 -18.44 -10.41
N THR A 413 7.22 -18.79 -11.60
CA THR A 413 6.95 -20.08 -12.25
C THR A 413 7.47 -21.25 -11.43
N GLU A 414 8.68 -21.11 -10.86
CA GLU A 414 9.26 -22.17 -10.03
C GLU A 414 8.49 -22.38 -8.73
N LEU A 415 8.12 -21.30 -8.06
CA LEU A 415 7.32 -21.37 -6.85
C LEU A 415 5.94 -21.95 -7.12
N MET A 416 5.29 -21.56 -8.21
CA MET A 416 4.01 -22.17 -8.62
C MET A 416 4.14 -23.67 -8.88
N THR A 417 5.18 -24.08 -9.61
CA THR A 417 5.41 -25.49 -9.96
C THR A 417 5.64 -26.34 -8.71
N LEU A 418 6.50 -25.88 -7.79
CA LEU A 418 6.80 -26.58 -6.54
C LEU A 418 5.60 -26.68 -5.60
N ASN A 419 4.62 -25.78 -5.73
CA ASN A 419 3.39 -25.79 -4.95
C ASN A 419 2.19 -26.43 -5.69
N GLY A 420 2.43 -27.15 -6.80
CA GLY A 420 1.40 -27.92 -7.51
C GLY A 420 0.39 -27.08 -8.31
N ALA A 421 0.67 -25.79 -8.55
CA ALA A 421 -0.26 -24.91 -9.26
C ALA A 421 -0.50 -25.33 -10.72
N GLY A 422 0.47 -25.99 -11.36
CA GLY A 422 0.33 -26.51 -12.72
C GLY A 422 -0.72 -27.62 -12.87
N SER A 423 -1.08 -28.28 -11.77
CA SER A 423 -2.15 -29.29 -11.71
C SER A 423 -3.45 -28.77 -11.09
N ASP A 424 -3.47 -27.50 -10.66
CA ASP A 424 -4.66 -26.89 -10.06
C ASP A 424 -5.67 -26.56 -11.16
N PRO A 425 -6.91 -27.09 -11.14
CA PRO A 425 -7.91 -26.80 -12.17
C PRO A 425 -8.19 -25.31 -12.36
N GLU A 426 -8.01 -24.49 -11.32
CA GLU A 426 -8.17 -23.04 -11.37
C GLU A 426 -7.05 -22.35 -12.16
N TYR A 427 -5.84 -22.90 -12.20
CA TYR A 427 -4.65 -22.23 -12.75
C TYR A 427 -4.01 -22.94 -13.94
N GLN A 428 -4.24 -24.24 -14.14
CA GLN A 428 -3.57 -25.07 -15.15
C GLN A 428 -3.70 -24.55 -16.60
N HIS A 429 -4.70 -23.72 -16.88
CA HIS A 429 -4.97 -23.16 -18.20
C HIS A 429 -4.41 -21.74 -18.39
N LEU A 430 -3.87 -21.13 -17.33
CA LEU A 430 -3.33 -19.78 -17.36
C LEU A 430 -1.82 -19.80 -17.60
N THR A 431 -1.33 -18.81 -18.34
CA THR A 431 0.11 -18.62 -18.56
C THR A 431 0.66 -17.60 -17.57
N ASN A 432 1.81 -17.89 -16.97
CA ASN A 432 2.53 -16.92 -16.16
C ASN A 432 3.36 -15.98 -17.04
N THR A 433 2.69 -14.95 -17.57
CA THR A 433 3.33 -13.97 -18.45
C THR A 433 3.63 -12.68 -17.69
N TRP A 434 4.90 -12.26 -17.75
CA TRP A 434 5.35 -10.95 -17.30
C TRP A 434 5.69 -10.04 -18.48
N ARG A 435 5.48 -8.74 -18.30
CA ARG A 435 5.87 -7.71 -19.28
C ARG A 435 6.43 -6.46 -18.61
N ASP A 436 7.26 -5.75 -19.36
CA ASP A 436 7.94 -4.52 -18.97
C ASP A 436 7.74 -3.39 -19.99
N LYS A 437 6.66 -3.49 -20.79
CA LYS A 437 6.26 -2.43 -21.72
C LYS A 437 5.97 -1.15 -20.94
N ALA A 438 6.51 -0.03 -21.41
CA ALA A 438 6.31 1.29 -20.79
C ALA A 438 4.89 1.82 -21.02
N GLN A 439 3.92 1.24 -20.30
CA GLN A 439 2.51 1.59 -20.34
C GLN A 439 1.93 1.57 -18.92
N TYR A 440 0.94 2.40 -18.68
CA TYR A 440 0.13 2.37 -17.46
C TYR A 440 -1.26 1.81 -17.76
N ILE A 441 -1.81 1.07 -16.81
CA ILE A 441 -3.19 0.60 -16.86
C ILE A 441 -4.16 1.78 -16.66
N ALA A 442 -5.09 1.97 -17.60
CA ALA A 442 -6.27 2.79 -17.37
C ALA A 442 -7.31 1.93 -16.65
N ARG A 443 -7.29 1.97 -15.32
CA ARG A 443 -8.16 1.13 -14.51
C ARG A 443 -9.62 1.52 -14.70
N PRO A 444 -10.56 0.55 -14.70
CA PRO A 444 -11.95 0.86 -14.52
C PRO A 444 -12.19 1.68 -13.25
N HIS A 445 -12.98 2.75 -13.37
CA HIS A 445 -13.30 3.67 -12.27
C HIS A 445 -14.34 3.11 -11.29
N LEU A 446 -14.14 1.84 -10.91
CA LEU A 446 -14.97 1.15 -9.93
C LEU A 446 -14.74 1.78 -8.54
N ALA A 447 -15.78 2.35 -7.95
CA ALA A 447 -15.71 3.05 -6.66
C ALA A 447 -14.48 3.97 -6.51
N VAL A 448 -14.12 4.68 -7.58
CA VAL A 448 -12.89 5.50 -7.65
C VAL A 448 -12.86 6.62 -6.60
N TRP A 449 -14.02 7.04 -6.11
CA TRP A 449 -14.13 8.01 -5.02
C TRP A 449 -13.34 7.58 -3.77
N ALA A 450 -13.20 6.27 -3.54
CA ALA A 450 -12.55 5.67 -2.37
C ALA A 450 -11.05 5.37 -2.58
N THR A 451 -10.43 5.86 -3.65
CA THR A 451 -9.07 5.46 -4.04
C THR A 451 -8.08 6.62 -4.05
N ALA A 452 -8.43 7.75 -3.43
CA ALA A 452 -7.52 8.88 -3.31
C ALA A 452 -6.26 8.49 -2.48
N PRO A 453 -5.10 9.15 -2.71
CA PRO A 453 -4.83 10.11 -3.79
C PRO A 453 -4.72 9.46 -5.18
N PHE A 454 -4.86 10.26 -6.22
CA PHE A 454 -4.95 9.85 -7.62
C PHE A 454 -3.61 9.88 -8.37
N LEU A 455 -3.66 9.33 -9.59
CA LEU A 455 -2.52 8.85 -10.38
C LEU A 455 -1.83 7.64 -9.74
N HIS A 456 -0.98 6.97 -10.52
CA HIS A 456 -0.32 5.75 -10.06
C HIS A 456 0.62 5.99 -8.86
N ASN A 457 1.06 7.22 -8.62
CA ASN A 457 2.01 7.60 -7.56
C ASN A 457 1.39 8.48 -6.46
N GLY A 458 0.07 8.68 -6.48
CA GLY A 458 -0.65 9.42 -5.44
C GLY A 458 -0.31 10.90 -5.37
N SER A 459 0.10 11.50 -6.49
CA SER A 459 0.57 12.88 -6.58
C SER A 459 -0.57 13.91 -6.69
N VAL A 460 -1.81 13.48 -6.84
CA VAL A 460 -2.97 14.37 -6.95
C VAL A 460 -4.01 14.05 -5.85
N PRO A 461 -4.29 14.97 -4.91
CA PRO A 461 -5.00 14.61 -3.67
C PRO A 461 -6.50 14.36 -3.81
N ASN A 462 -7.15 14.88 -4.86
CA ASN A 462 -8.60 14.77 -5.06
C ASN A 462 -8.98 14.75 -6.56
N LEU A 463 -10.18 14.26 -6.89
CA LEU A 463 -10.64 14.13 -8.28
C LEU A 463 -10.77 15.48 -8.98
N TYR A 464 -11.19 16.53 -8.26
CA TYR A 464 -11.30 17.86 -8.85
C TYR A 464 -9.94 18.38 -9.37
N ALA A 465 -8.87 18.20 -8.59
CA ALA A 465 -7.51 18.53 -9.01
C ALA A 465 -7.04 17.65 -10.18
N LEU A 466 -7.42 16.36 -10.22
CA LEU A 466 -7.08 15.45 -11.32
C LEU A 466 -7.65 15.94 -12.67
N LEU A 467 -8.90 16.40 -12.64
CA LEU A 467 -9.61 16.92 -13.82
C LEU A 467 -9.24 18.36 -14.17
N SER A 468 -8.45 19.02 -13.32
CA SER A 468 -7.94 20.38 -13.58
C SER A 468 -6.62 20.33 -14.34
N PRO A 469 -6.29 21.37 -15.14
CA PRO A 469 -4.99 21.53 -15.77
C PRO A 469 -3.84 21.36 -14.76
N VAL A 470 -2.67 20.88 -15.21
CA VAL A 470 -1.53 20.62 -14.31
C VAL A 470 -1.10 21.88 -13.55
N LYS A 471 -1.21 23.06 -14.19
CA LYS A 471 -0.93 24.37 -13.58
C LYS A 471 -1.80 24.69 -12.35
N GLU A 472 -2.96 24.05 -12.21
CA GLU A 472 -3.92 24.21 -11.10
C GLU A 472 -3.79 23.10 -10.05
N ARG A 473 -2.97 22.07 -10.30
CA ARG A 473 -2.72 20.99 -9.35
C ARG A 473 -1.76 21.45 -8.24
N PRO A 474 -1.93 20.98 -6.99
CA PRO A 474 -1.01 21.33 -5.91
C PRO A 474 0.39 20.77 -6.17
N ALA A 475 1.36 21.63 -6.48
CA ALA A 475 2.76 21.23 -6.69
C ALA A 475 3.45 20.76 -5.40
N CYS A 476 2.92 21.19 -4.25
CA CYS A 476 3.37 20.74 -2.95
C CYS A 476 2.21 20.82 -1.95
N PHE A 477 2.00 19.78 -1.16
CA PHE A 477 0.91 19.73 -0.18
C PHE A 477 1.21 18.87 1.04
N TYR A 478 0.53 19.17 2.15
CA TYR A 478 0.48 18.30 3.33
C TYR A 478 -0.84 17.54 3.37
N LEU A 479 -0.78 16.22 3.50
CA LEU A 479 -1.96 15.41 3.82
C LEU A 479 -2.43 15.69 5.25
N SER A 480 -3.75 15.76 5.46
CA SER A 480 -4.30 15.87 6.81
C SER A 480 -3.81 14.72 7.71
N PRO A 481 -3.39 14.97 8.97
CA PRO A 481 -2.93 13.94 9.90
C PRO A 481 -3.90 12.78 10.11
N ASN A 482 -5.20 13.07 10.08
CA ASN A 482 -6.28 12.10 10.25
C ASN A 482 -6.84 11.59 8.90
N MET A 483 -6.22 11.95 7.78
CA MET A 483 -6.73 11.68 6.43
C MET A 483 -8.18 12.16 6.26
N GLU A 484 -8.49 13.40 6.66
CA GLU A 484 -9.82 13.99 6.52
C GLU A 484 -10.25 13.98 5.04
N PHE A 485 -11.41 13.40 4.78
CA PHE A 485 -11.98 13.26 3.44
C PHE A 485 -12.83 14.48 3.07
N ASP A 486 -12.61 15.00 1.86
CA ASP A 486 -13.42 16.06 1.25
C ASP A 486 -14.43 15.42 0.29
N PRO A 487 -15.74 15.35 0.62
CA PRO A 487 -16.75 14.76 -0.25
C PRO A 487 -17.15 15.67 -1.42
N VAL A 488 -16.74 16.94 -1.41
CA VAL A 488 -17.00 17.89 -2.51
C VAL A 488 -15.98 17.67 -3.61
N LYS A 489 -14.68 17.79 -3.30
CA LYS A 489 -13.60 17.55 -4.28
C LYS A 489 -13.30 16.07 -4.52
N VAL A 490 -13.80 15.19 -3.65
CA VAL A 490 -13.63 13.73 -3.64
C VAL A 490 -12.15 13.34 -3.54
N GLY A 491 -11.68 13.26 -2.30
CA GLY A 491 -10.30 12.90 -1.95
C GLY A 491 -9.93 13.42 -0.57
N PHE A 492 -8.66 13.70 -0.32
CA PHE A 492 -8.22 14.19 0.99
C PHE A 492 -8.09 15.71 1.03
N VAL A 493 -8.44 16.27 2.20
CA VAL A 493 -8.12 17.66 2.56
C VAL A 493 -6.61 17.80 2.66
N VAL A 494 -6.09 18.85 2.03
CA VAL A 494 -4.67 19.18 2.04
C VAL A 494 -4.45 20.66 2.31
N SER A 495 -3.31 21.01 2.88
CA SER A 495 -2.81 22.39 2.94
C SER A 495 -1.62 22.56 1.99
N GLU A 496 -1.44 23.76 1.43
CA GLU A 496 -0.30 24.03 0.56
C GLU A 496 1.00 24.12 1.38
N CYS A 497 2.14 23.85 0.74
CA CYS A 497 3.43 23.91 1.45
C CYS A 497 3.88 25.31 1.85
N ASN A 498 3.29 26.35 1.26
CA ASN A 498 3.58 27.75 1.60
C ASN A 498 2.93 28.15 2.93
N ASP A 499 1.91 27.40 3.37
CA ASP A 499 1.35 27.55 4.70
C ASP A 499 2.31 26.91 5.70
N SER A 500 2.61 27.59 6.81
CA SER A 500 3.26 26.92 7.93
C SER A 500 2.37 25.76 8.36
N PRO A 501 2.83 24.49 8.34
CA PRO A 501 1.98 23.38 8.68
C PRO A 501 1.43 23.62 10.09
N THR A 502 0.10 23.64 10.22
CA THR A 502 -0.58 23.80 11.51
C THR A 502 -0.26 22.65 12.45
N PHE A 503 0.23 21.53 11.90
CA PHE A 503 0.62 20.32 12.62
C PHE A 503 2.15 20.23 12.73
N ARG A 504 2.66 20.21 13.97
CA ARG A 504 4.10 20.12 14.30
C ARG A 504 4.55 18.70 14.65
N ASP A 505 3.67 17.73 14.47
CA ASP A 505 3.88 16.40 15.00
C ASP A 505 4.70 15.56 14.00
N PRO A 506 5.93 15.12 14.34
CA PRO A 506 6.85 14.48 13.40
C PRO A 506 6.41 13.09 12.90
N LEU A 507 5.42 12.44 13.55
CA LEU A 507 4.90 11.14 13.12
C LEU A 507 3.67 11.25 12.22
N VAL A 508 3.02 12.41 12.15
CA VAL A 508 1.81 12.64 11.36
C VAL A 508 2.01 13.80 10.39
N GLY A 509 1.34 13.75 9.25
CA GLY A 509 1.57 14.71 8.18
C GLY A 509 2.78 14.35 7.32
N PHE A 510 2.62 14.58 6.01
CA PHE A 510 3.62 14.26 5.02
C PHE A 510 3.66 15.40 4.01
N GLU A 511 4.81 16.06 3.89
CA GLU A 511 5.07 17.05 2.86
C GLU A 511 5.29 16.34 1.53
N PHE A 512 4.27 16.33 0.68
CA PHE A 512 4.37 15.79 -0.66
C PHE A 512 4.95 16.84 -1.61
N LYS A 513 6.10 16.54 -2.22
CA LYS A 513 6.74 17.37 -3.25
C LYS A 513 6.69 16.67 -4.60
N THR A 514 6.02 17.27 -5.58
CA THR A 514 5.80 16.63 -6.89
C THR A 514 7.03 16.70 -7.80
N HIS A 515 7.99 17.57 -7.52
CA HIS A 515 9.26 17.65 -8.27
C HIS A 515 10.29 16.58 -7.85
N LEU A 516 10.03 15.81 -6.80
CA LEU A 516 10.93 14.73 -6.40
C LEU A 516 10.79 13.52 -7.34
N PRO A 517 11.85 12.72 -7.53
CA PRO A 517 11.80 11.53 -8.39
C PRO A 517 10.64 10.59 -7.99
N GLY A 518 9.84 10.18 -8.97
CA GLY A 518 8.70 9.28 -8.75
C GLY A 518 7.42 9.98 -8.27
N ASN A 519 7.46 11.29 -7.98
CA ASN A 519 6.34 12.05 -7.44
C ASN A 519 5.66 12.99 -8.44
N SER A 520 6.03 12.95 -9.73
CA SER A 520 5.47 13.90 -10.70
C SER A 520 3.95 13.81 -10.78
N MET A 521 3.30 14.97 -10.77
CA MET A 521 1.86 15.16 -10.95
C MET A 521 1.47 15.47 -12.40
N GLU A 522 2.44 15.39 -13.33
CA GLU A 522 2.23 15.66 -14.74
C GLU A 522 1.42 14.56 -15.43
N GLY A 523 1.03 14.82 -16.68
CA GLY A 523 0.27 13.89 -17.50
C GLY A 523 -1.19 13.77 -17.10
N HIS A 524 -1.91 12.95 -17.85
CA HIS A 524 -3.37 12.83 -17.76
C HIS A 524 -4.02 14.22 -17.75
N GLU A 525 -3.57 15.09 -18.65
CA GLU A 525 -3.91 16.51 -18.63
C GLU A 525 -4.96 16.84 -19.69
N PHE A 526 -5.94 17.65 -19.28
CA PHE A 526 -6.86 18.32 -20.18
C PHE A 526 -6.50 19.81 -20.20
N LYS A 527 -5.93 20.31 -21.30
CA LYS A 527 -5.49 21.71 -21.41
C LYS A 527 -5.66 22.29 -22.80
N GLY A 528 -5.75 23.63 -22.86
CA GLY A 528 -5.86 24.37 -24.10
C GLY A 528 -7.31 24.56 -24.55
N SER A 529 -7.53 25.56 -25.42
CA SER A 529 -8.86 26.01 -25.84
C SER A 529 -9.32 25.44 -27.18
N ASP A 530 -8.44 24.80 -27.95
CA ASP A 530 -8.74 24.27 -29.28
C ASP A 530 -8.72 22.74 -29.28
N CYS A 531 -9.90 22.14 -29.17
CA CYS A 531 -10.07 20.68 -29.15
C CYS A 531 -9.72 20.01 -30.50
N GLY A 532 -9.53 20.77 -31.59
CA GLY A 532 -9.22 20.23 -32.92
C GLY A 532 -7.73 20.11 -33.24
N SER A 533 -6.84 20.81 -32.51
CA SER A 533 -5.39 20.84 -32.75
C SER A 533 -4.55 20.16 -31.64
N VAL A 534 -5.17 19.71 -30.55
CA VAL A 534 -4.49 18.90 -29.54
C VAL A 534 -4.16 17.53 -30.15
N VAL A 535 -2.90 17.35 -30.54
CA VAL A 535 -2.37 16.02 -30.84
C VAL A 535 -2.28 15.28 -29.51
N ALA A 536 -3.14 14.28 -29.30
CA ALA A 536 -3.05 13.39 -28.14
C ALA A 536 -1.62 12.80 -28.07
N GLY A 537 -0.94 13.09 -26.97
CA GLY A 537 0.49 12.80 -26.83
C GLY A 537 1.19 13.76 -25.88
N ALA A 538 2.33 13.34 -25.34
CA ALA A 538 3.11 14.10 -24.36
C ALA A 538 2.31 14.49 -23.09
N GLY A 539 1.36 13.64 -22.69
CA GLY A 539 0.59 13.81 -21.45
C GLY A 539 -0.69 14.62 -21.54
N VAL A 540 -1.05 15.11 -22.74
CA VAL A 540 -2.28 15.88 -22.97
C VAL A 540 -3.31 14.99 -23.68
N LEU A 541 -4.44 14.77 -23.03
CA LEU A 541 -5.52 13.88 -23.47
C LEU A 541 -6.66 14.62 -24.19
N GLY A 542 -6.73 15.94 -24.04
CA GLY A 542 -7.75 16.76 -24.69
C GLY A 542 -7.67 18.23 -24.27
N CYS A 543 -8.64 19.01 -24.76
CA CYS A 543 -8.81 20.41 -24.37
C CYS A 543 -9.23 20.55 -22.90
N GLU A 544 -9.03 21.73 -22.33
CA GLU A 544 -9.37 22.03 -20.96
C GLU A 544 -10.87 21.79 -20.68
N ILE A 545 -11.15 20.98 -19.66
CA ILE A 545 -12.53 20.71 -19.24
C ILE A 545 -13.09 21.96 -18.57
N PRO A 546 -14.25 22.50 -18.99
CA PRO A 546 -14.90 23.62 -18.31
C PRO A 546 -15.13 23.34 -16.83
N ILE A 547 -15.02 24.35 -15.96
CA ILE A 547 -15.14 24.18 -14.50
C ILE A 547 -16.44 23.47 -14.10
N ALA A 548 -17.57 23.82 -14.71
CA ALA A 548 -18.86 23.18 -14.43
C ALA A 548 -18.88 21.69 -14.82
N ASP A 549 -18.16 21.33 -15.90
CA ASP A 549 -18.07 19.95 -16.38
C ASP A 549 -17.13 19.11 -15.53
N ARG A 550 -16.07 19.71 -14.95
CA ARG A 550 -15.24 19.04 -13.93
C ARG A 550 -16.11 18.61 -12.75
N TRP A 551 -16.93 19.51 -12.22
CA TRP A 551 -17.85 19.19 -11.11
C TRP A 551 -18.88 18.13 -11.50
N ALA A 552 -19.41 18.18 -12.71
CA ALA A 552 -20.34 17.16 -13.21
C ALA A 552 -19.69 15.76 -13.23
N ILE A 553 -18.47 15.65 -13.76
CA ILE A 553 -17.73 14.39 -13.80
C ILE A 553 -17.39 13.91 -12.38
N VAL A 554 -16.93 14.80 -11.48
CA VAL A 554 -16.68 14.45 -10.06
C VAL A 554 -17.94 13.87 -9.42
N GLU A 555 -19.10 14.49 -9.65
CA GLU A 555 -20.37 14.02 -9.10
C GLU A 555 -20.77 12.63 -9.65
N TYR A 556 -20.56 12.39 -10.94
CA TYR A 556 -20.78 11.08 -11.55
C TYR A 556 -19.88 9.99 -10.97
N LEU A 557 -18.61 10.30 -10.69
CA LEU A 557 -17.64 9.35 -10.14
C LEU A 557 -17.91 8.96 -8.67
N LYS A 558 -18.89 9.60 -8.01
CA LYS A 558 -19.43 9.15 -6.71
C LYS A 558 -20.38 7.96 -6.86
N THR A 559 -20.97 7.77 -8.04
CA THR A 559 -22.01 6.78 -8.30
C THR A 559 -21.45 5.37 -8.47
N CYS A 560 -22.32 4.38 -8.29
CA CYS A 560 -22.06 2.98 -8.63
C CYS A 560 -22.40 2.59 -10.09
N ASP A 561 -22.63 3.55 -10.99
CA ASP A 561 -23.16 3.30 -12.35
C ASP A 561 -22.20 2.44 -13.20
N LEU A 562 -20.90 2.46 -12.86
CA LEU A 562 -19.86 1.68 -13.53
C LEU A 562 -19.73 0.25 -12.97
N ASP A 563 -20.37 -0.10 -11.85
CA ASP A 563 -20.10 -1.36 -11.15
C ASP A 563 -20.38 -2.59 -12.01
N ARG A 564 -21.54 -2.60 -12.67
CA ARG A 564 -21.98 -3.71 -13.54
C ARG A 564 -21.27 -3.79 -14.88
N LEU A 565 -20.48 -2.75 -15.24
CA LEU A 565 -19.60 -2.82 -16.41
C LEU A 565 -18.34 -3.64 -16.10
N VAL A 566 -18.02 -3.83 -14.83
CA VAL A 566 -16.82 -4.55 -14.38
C VAL A 566 -17.19 -5.89 -13.75
N ILE A 567 -18.04 -5.88 -12.72
CA ILE A 567 -18.41 -7.07 -11.95
C ILE A 567 -19.83 -7.47 -12.35
N HIS A 568 -19.97 -8.66 -12.94
CA HIS A 568 -21.26 -9.17 -13.45
C HIS A 568 -22.38 -9.15 -12.39
N ASP A 569 -22.07 -9.64 -11.19
CA ASP A 569 -23.02 -9.78 -10.08
C ASP A 569 -23.00 -8.58 -9.12
N ALA A 570 -22.51 -7.42 -9.57
CA ALA A 570 -22.50 -6.22 -8.74
C ALA A 570 -23.91 -5.84 -8.26
N PRO A 571 -24.06 -5.38 -6.99
CA PRO A 571 -25.33 -4.93 -6.46
C PRO A 571 -25.99 -3.86 -7.36
N ALA A 572 -27.32 -3.85 -7.43
CA ALA A 572 -28.05 -2.86 -8.19
C ALA A 572 -27.61 -1.43 -7.84
N CYS A 573 -27.43 -0.58 -8.84
CA CYS A 573 -27.11 0.83 -8.65
C CYS A 573 -28.36 1.67 -8.90
N ARG A 574 -28.74 2.50 -7.91
CA ARG A 574 -29.92 3.39 -7.98
C ARG A 574 -29.57 4.86 -7.81
N ASP A 575 -28.28 5.22 -7.93
CA ASP A 575 -27.81 6.59 -7.68
C ASP A 575 -28.31 7.58 -8.75
N LEU A 576 -28.70 7.07 -9.92
CA LEU A 576 -29.26 7.85 -11.04
C LEU A 576 -30.75 7.57 -11.30
N GLU A 577 -31.42 6.78 -10.46
CA GLU A 577 -32.86 6.46 -10.57
C GLU A 577 -33.77 7.49 -9.90
#